data_AF-A0A370TJS1-F1
#
_entry.id   AF-A0A370TJS1-F1
#
_cell.length_a   1.000
_cell.length_b   1.000
_cell.length_c   1.000
_cell.angle_alpha   90.00
_cell.angle_beta   90.00
_cell.angle_gamma   90.00
#
_symmetry.space_group_name_H-M   'P 1'
#
loop_
_entity.id
_entity.type
_entity.pdbx_description
1 polymer ?
#
loop_
_entity_poly.entity_id
_entity_poly.type
_entity_poly.pdbx_seq_one_letter_code
_entity_poly.pdbx_strand_id
1 'polypeptide(L)'
;MLFSKVLPLSVFASLAAAQGPHILATFSTHSGEIFDVKTHICINFQQWQPIYNTLQVTDPFECELYYGRGCNDEVDRFYPGDYEITHVYFKSVRCHLLDD
;
A
#
# COMPACT_ATOMS: atom_id res chain seq x y z
N MET A 1 -22.84 -47.34 -37.24
CA MET A 1 -21.91 -47.28 -36.10
C MET A 1 -21.25 -45.91 -36.14
N LEU A 2 -21.59 -45.02 -35.20
CA LEU A 2 -21.10 -43.65 -35.16
C LEU A 2 -19.88 -43.61 -34.24
N PHE A 3 -18.68 -43.49 -34.81
CA PHE A 3 -17.45 -43.32 -34.04
C PHE A 3 -17.29 -41.84 -33.67
N SER A 4 -17.70 -41.49 -32.45
CA SER A 4 -17.39 -40.18 -31.86
C SER A 4 -15.94 -40.18 -31.37
N LYS A 5 -15.07 -39.45 -32.08
CA LYS A 5 -13.73 -39.11 -31.63
C LYS A 5 -13.84 -38.08 -30.51
N VAL A 6 -13.56 -38.50 -29.28
CA VAL A 6 -13.45 -37.60 -28.12
C VAL A 6 -12.09 -36.91 -28.20
N LEU A 7 -12.07 -35.60 -28.40
CA LEU A 7 -10.86 -34.78 -28.29
C LEU A 7 -10.63 -34.43 -26.81
N PRO A 8 -9.44 -34.67 -26.24
CA PRO A 8 -9.15 -34.25 -24.88
C PRO A 8 -8.82 -32.75 -24.91
N LEU A 9 -9.77 -31.93 -24.47
CA LEU A 9 -9.51 -30.53 -24.16
C LEU A 9 -8.66 -30.50 -22.88
N SER A 10 -7.34 -30.45 -23.04
CA SER A 10 -6.43 -30.10 -21.95
C SER A 10 -6.65 -28.62 -21.64
N VAL A 11 -7.45 -28.36 -20.60
CA VAL A 11 -7.56 -27.03 -20.00
C VAL A 11 -6.26 -26.79 -19.25
N PHE A 12 -5.32 -26.11 -19.90
CA PHE A 12 -4.23 -25.44 -19.21
C PHE A 12 -4.86 -24.29 -18.41
N ALA A 13 -5.23 -24.58 -17.17
CA ALA A 13 -5.53 -23.55 -16.20
C ALA A 13 -4.21 -22.84 -15.87
N SER A 14 -3.90 -21.79 -16.63
CA SER A 14 -2.87 -20.84 -16.24
C SER A 14 -3.30 -20.25 -14.90
N LEU A 15 -2.72 -20.77 -13.82
CA LEU A 15 -2.80 -20.16 -12.51
C LEU A 15 -2.01 -18.86 -12.61
N ALA A 16 -2.66 -17.79 -13.06
CA ALA A 16 -2.14 -16.45 -12.92
C ALA A 16 -2.08 -16.18 -11.42
N ALA A 17 -0.91 -16.39 -10.83
CA ALA A 17 -0.59 -15.84 -9.53
C ALA A 17 -0.61 -14.33 -9.71
N ALA A 18 -1.77 -13.71 -9.47
CA ALA A 18 -1.85 -12.29 -9.25
C ALA A 18 -1.02 -12.03 -7.98
N GLN A 19 0.23 -11.62 -8.16
CA GLN A 19 1.04 -11.07 -7.09
C GLN A 19 0.21 -9.94 -6.50
N GLY A 20 -0.29 -10.12 -5.28
CA GLY A 20 -1.16 -9.15 -4.62
C GLY A 20 -0.51 -7.77 -4.61
N PRO A 21 -1.30 -6.68 -4.52
CA PRO A 21 -0.74 -5.34 -4.53
C PRO A 21 0.31 -5.20 -3.43
N HIS A 22 1.54 -4.86 -3.80
CA HIS A 22 2.65 -4.73 -2.88
C HIS A 22 2.33 -3.62 -1.87
N ILE A 23 2.20 -3.96 -0.59
CA ILE A 23 1.93 -2.99 0.46
C ILE A 23 3.24 -2.28 0.78
N LEU A 24 3.29 -0.99 0.50
CA LEU A 24 4.46 -0.14 0.72
C LEU A 24 4.51 0.33 2.18
N ALA A 25 3.33 0.65 2.72
CA ALA A 25 3.17 1.01 4.12
C ALA A 25 1.73 0.78 4.59
N THR A 26 1.55 0.65 5.89
CA THR A 26 0.27 0.45 6.54
C THR A 26 0.11 1.45 7.68
N PHE A 27 -0.92 2.29 7.58
CA PHE A 27 -1.34 3.15 8.68
C PHE A 27 -2.38 2.41 9.52
N SER A 28 -2.33 2.56 10.84
CA SER A 28 -3.38 2.01 11.70
C SER A 28 -3.76 2.91 12.86
N THR A 29 -5.02 2.79 13.29
CA THR A 29 -5.55 3.46 14.48
C THR A 29 -5.45 2.53 15.70
N HIS A 30 -5.55 3.08 16.92
CA HIS A 30 -5.65 2.26 18.14
C HIS A 30 -6.90 1.39 18.19
N SER A 31 -7.96 1.74 17.43
CA SER A 31 -9.17 0.92 17.29
C SER A 31 -9.02 -0.22 16.28
N GLY A 32 -7.88 -0.30 15.58
CA GLY A 32 -7.56 -1.36 14.62
C GLY A 32 -8.03 -1.08 13.18
N GLU A 33 -8.44 0.15 12.86
CA GLU A 33 -8.70 0.54 11.47
C GLU A 33 -7.38 0.66 10.72
N ILE A 34 -7.35 0.18 9.48
CA ILE A 34 -6.12 0.05 8.68
C ILE A 34 -6.28 0.76 7.35
N PHE A 35 -5.20 1.39 6.89
CA PHE A 35 -5.09 1.97 5.56
C PHE A 35 -3.74 1.60 4.91
N ASP A 36 -3.79 0.81 3.84
CA ASP A 36 -2.60 0.39 3.11
C ASP A 36 -2.26 1.35 1.96
N VAL A 37 -1.00 1.76 1.89
CA VAL A 37 -0.40 2.41 0.74
C VAL A 37 0.12 1.33 -0.21
N LYS A 38 -0.42 1.29 -1.43
CA LYS A 38 -0.13 0.24 -2.44
C LYS A 38 0.47 0.78 -3.73
N THR A 39 0.83 2.07 -3.76
CA THR A 39 1.28 2.76 -4.97
C THR A 39 2.33 3.82 -4.63
N HIS A 40 3.22 4.11 -5.58
CA HIS A 40 4.26 5.12 -5.44
C HIS A 40 3.82 6.57 -5.72
N ILE A 41 2.56 6.77 -6.12
CA ILE A 41 2.02 8.11 -6.37
C ILE A 41 1.61 8.75 -5.04
N CYS A 42 1.50 10.08 -5.05
CA CYS A 42 1.00 10.81 -3.90
C CYS A 42 -0.45 10.41 -3.57
N ILE A 43 -0.71 10.05 -2.31
CA ILE A 43 -2.04 9.70 -1.81
C ILE A 43 -2.51 10.77 -0.85
N ASN A 44 -3.69 11.34 -1.11
CA ASN A 44 -4.35 12.27 -0.21
C ASN A 44 -5.26 11.53 0.76
N PHE A 45 -5.13 11.87 2.04
CA PHE A 45 -6.09 11.42 3.04
C PHE A 45 -7.40 12.22 2.93
N GLN A 46 -8.52 11.53 3.12
CA GLN A 46 -9.84 12.14 3.19
C GLN A 46 -9.97 12.93 4.49
N GLN A 47 -10.74 14.01 4.45
CA GLN A 47 -10.94 14.87 5.62
C GLN A 47 -11.65 14.15 6.79
N TRP A 48 -12.38 13.08 6.49
CA TRP A 48 -13.16 12.30 7.46
C TRP A 48 -12.47 11.00 7.89
N GLN A 49 -11.24 10.74 7.44
CA GLN A 49 -10.49 9.57 7.88
C GLN A 49 -10.10 9.69 9.36
N PRO A 50 -9.97 8.56 10.05
CA PRO A 50 -9.53 8.55 11.44
C PRO A 50 -8.10 9.11 11.55
N ILE A 51 -7.76 9.60 12.75
CA ILE A 51 -6.38 9.97 13.08
C ILE A 51 -5.59 8.66 13.23
N TYR A 52 -4.72 8.36 12.28
CA TYR A 52 -3.83 7.21 12.37
C TYR A 52 -2.80 7.42 13.47
N ASN A 53 -2.57 6.37 14.26
CA ASN A 53 -1.68 6.41 15.42
C ASN A 53 -0.33 5.79 15.11
N THR A 54 -0.28 4.84 14.19
CA THR A 54 0.95 4.15 13.80
C THR A 54 1.10 4.10 12.29
N LEU A 55 2.36 4.02 11.87
CA LEU A 55 2.78 3.81 10.50
C LEU A 55 3.80 2.67 10.49
N GLN A 56 3.49 1.63 9.75
CA GLN A 56 4.44 0.57 9.40
C GLN A 56 4.91 0.79 7.97
N VAL A 57 6.21 0.91 7.75
CA VAL A 57 6.81 1.01 6.42
C VAL A 57 7.45 -0.33 6.08
N THR A 58 7.04 -0.91 4.95
CA THR A 58 7.53 -2.21 4.49
C THR A 58 8.90 -2.05 3.84
N ASP A 59 9.80 -3.01 4.03
CA ASP A 59 11.04 -3.09 3.26
C ASP A 59 10.74 -3.35 1.77
N PRO A 60 11.45 -2.73 0.81
CA PRO A 60 12.55 -1.77 0.95
C PRO A 60 12.08 -0.34 0.63
N PHE A 61 10.97 0.14 1.23
CA PHE A 61 10.41 1.45 0.92
C PHE A 61 10.75 2.49 1.98
N GLU A 62 10.77 3.76 1.57
CA GLU A 62 10.63 4.88 2.47
C GLU A 62 9.33 5.63 2.17
N CYS A 63 8.78 6.28 3.19
CA CYS A 63 7.55 7.05 3.10
C CYS A 63 7.72 8.44 3.71
N GLU A 64 7.26 9.44 2.97
CA GLU A 64 7.26 10.85 3.37
C GLU A 64 5.82 11.26 3.70
N LEU A 65 5.62 11.93 4.83
CA LEU A 65 4.36 12.53 5.23
C LEU A 65 4.38 14.03 4.96
N TYR A 66 3.25 14.56 4.51
CA TYR A 66 3.14 15.92 4.03
C TYR A 66 1.99 16.66 4.72
N TYR A 67 2.23 17.92 5.11
CA TYR A 67 1.21 18.78 5.74
C TYR A 67 0.10 19.15 4.73
N GLY A 68 0.49 19.34 3.48
CA GLY A 68 -0.38 19.69 2.37
C GLY A 68 -1.02 18.46 1.72
N ARG A 69 -2.04 18.71 0.88
CA ARG A 69 -2.50 17.75 -0.12
C ARG A 69 -1.60 17.81 -1.34
N GLY A 70 -1.50 16.71 -2.08
CA GLY A 70 -0.67 16.61 -3.27
C GLY A 70 0.82 16.48 -2.96
N CYS A 71 1.17 16.06 -1.73
CA CYS A 71 2.54 15.85 -1.28
C CYS A 71 3.36 17.14 -1.39
N ASN A 72 2.78 18.20 -0.83
CA ASN A 72 3.41 19.50 -0.65
C ASN A 72 3.73 19.69 0.83
N ASP A 73 4.87 20.34 1.11
CA ASP A 73 5.35 20.63 2.47
C ASP A 73 5.61 19.34 3.28
N GLU A 74 6.74 18.68 3.01
CA GLU A 74 7.20 17.50 3.76
C GLU A 74 7.33 17.85 5.25
N VAL A 75 6.78 16.98 6.10
CA VAL A 75 6.79 17.13 7.56
C VAL A 75 7.74 16.12 8.19
N ASP A 76 7.73 14.89 7.68
CA ASP A 76 8.51 13.80 8.25
C ASP A 76 8.76 12.69 7.23
N ARG A 77 9.78 11.87 7.49
CA ARG A 77 10.25 10.79 6.62
C ARG A 77 10.53 9.53 7.44
N PHE A 78 10.04 8.40 6.95
CA PHE A 78 10.10 7.12 7.63
C PHE A 78 10.73 6.05 6.74
N TYR A 79 11.76 5.40 7.27
CA TYR A 79 12.43 4.24 6.69
C TYR A 79 11.70 2.93 7.07
N PRO A 80 12.06 1.76 6.51
CA PRO A 80 11.43 0.50 6.91
C PRO A 80 11.40 0.29 8.43
N GLY A 81 10.23 0.01 8.99
CA GLY A 81 10.02 -0.11 10.43
C GLY A 81 8.62 0.28 10.90
N ASP A 82 8.42 0.21 12.22
CA ASP A 82 7.15 0.54 12.89
C ASP A 82 7.31 1.82 13.71
N TYR A 83 6.41 2.79 13.51
CA TYR A 83 6.48 4.12 14.12
C TYR A 83 5.16 4.51 14.76
N GLU A 84 5.26 5.23 15.88
CA GLU A 84 4.15 5.99 16.43
C GLU A 84 4.13 7.39 15.81
N ILE A 85 3.00 7.77 15.21
CA ILE A 85 2.82 9.03 14.48
C ILE A 85 1.70 9.89 15.06
N THR A 86 1.29 9.62 16.31
CA THR A 86 0.22 10.34 17.03
C THR A 86 0.45 11.85 17.14
N HIS A 87 1.70 12.29 17.02
CA HIS A 87 2.12 13.69 17.10
C HIS A 87 2.30 14.36 15.73
N VAL A 88 2.18 13.62 14.63
CA VAL A 88 2.43 14.14 13.29
C VAL A 88 1.11 14.56 12.64
N TYR A 89 1.03 15.81 12.19
CA TYR A 89 -0.12 16.30 11.44
C TYR A 89 0.18 16.28 9.94
N PHE A 90 -0.56 15.48 9.19
CA PHE A 90 -0.36 15.26 7.76
C PHE A 90 -1.69 15.14 7.01
N LYS A 91 -1.65 15.37 5.68
CA LYS A 91 -2.79 15.27 4.76
C LYS A 91 -2.50 14.45 3.51
N SER A 92 -1.24 14.14 3.24
CA SER A 92 -0.87 13.20 2.18
C SER A 92 0.40 12.43 2.51
N VAL A 93 0.58 11.31 1.81
CA VAL A 93 1.74 10.42 1.91
C VAL A 93 2.25 10.07 0.52
N ARG A 94 3.56 9.90 0.39
CA ARG A 94 4.18 9.28 -0.78
C ARG A 94 5.22 8.28 -0.32
N CYS A 95 5.17 7.08 -0.90
CA CYS A 95 6.17 6.05 -0.63
C CYS A 95 6.91 5.67 -1.91
N HIS A 96 8.21 5.43 -1.80
CA HIS A 96 9.05 5.03 -2.93
C HIS A 96 10.09 4.01 -2.48
N LEU A 97 10.74 3.36 -3.44
CA LEU A 97 11.86 2.48 -3.14
C LEU A 97 12.95 3.30 -2.46
N LEU A 98 13.58 2.72 -1.45
CA LEU A 98 14.80 3.26 -0.88
C LEU A 98 15.86 3.22 -1.99
N ASP A 99 16.26 4.40 -2.47
CA ASP A 99 17.40 4.51 -3.39
C ASP A 99 18.68 4.48 -2.54
N ASP A 100 19.55 3.47 -2.79
CA ASP A 100 20.87 3.29 -2.14
C ASP A 100 21.83 4.49 -2.36
#